data_AF-A0A9P0D906-F1
#
_entry.id   AF-A0A9P0D906-F1
#
_cell.length_a   1.000
_cell.length_b   1.000
_cell.length_c   1.000
_cell.angle_alpha   90.00
_cell.angle_beta   90.00
_cell.angle_gamma   90.00
#
_symmetry.space_group_name_H-M   'P 1'
#
loop_
_entity.id
_entity.type
_entity.pdbx_description
1 polymer ?
#
loop_
_entity_poly.entity_id
_entity_poly.type
_entity_poly.pdbx_seq_one_letter_code
_entity_poly.pdbx_strand_id
1 'polypeptide(L)'
;MIAPNRSMHDAFNQELNRELQYNVDTLQEFVRNNVPLLNEQKKQIYETLMQAVDNNTGGLFFLDAPGETGKTFVISLILATIRSRCYIALALASSGTAATLLDGGGTAHSALKLPLNLNTIDTPTCNISQSSAMGKLLMQCKLIVWDECTMAHKKSLEALNFTLKDLRRNNNIFGGLMILLAGDFR
;
A
#
# COMPACT_ATOMS: atom_id res chain seq x y z
N MET A 1 -24.04 -20.25 -15.46
CA MET A 1 -24.27 -19.48 -14.22
C MET A 1 -23.84 -18.05 -14.47
N ILE A 2 -24.77 -17.10 -14.44
CA ILE A 2 -24.50 -15.68 -14.69
C ILE A 2 -23.87 -15.11 -13.41
N ALA A 3 -22.67 -14.55 -13.52
CA ALA A 3 -22.01 -13.88 -12.40
C ALA A 3 -22.89 -12.72 -11.90
N PRO A 4 -23.05 -12.53 -10.57
CA PRO A 4 -23.91 -11.48 -10.05
C PRO A 4 -23.36 -10.11 -10.48
N ASN A 5 -24.22 -9.35 -11.16
CA ASN A 5 -23.93 -7.99 -11.62
C ASN A 5 -23.90 -7.04 -10.40
N ARG A 6 -22.75 -6.98 -9.71
CA ARG A 6 -22.50 -5.95 -8.69
C ARG A 6 -22.33 -4.62 -9.43
N SER A 7 -23.16 -3.63 -9.14
CA SER A 7 -22.97 -2.30 -9.70
C SER A 7 -21.58 -1.78 -9.28
N MET A 8 -20.84 -1.16 -10.19
CA MET A 8 -19.51 -0.60 -9.89
C MET A 8 -19.55 0.40 -8.73
N HIS A 9 -20.71 1.01 -8.47
CA HIS A 9 -20.95 1.95 -7.39
C HIS A 9 -21.03 1.27 -5.99
N ASP A 10 -21.48 0.01 -5.93
CA ASP A 10 -21.59 -0.73 -4.66
C ASP A 10 -20.23 -1.30 -4.21
N ALA A 11 -19.43 -1.79 -5.18
CA ALA A 11 -18.04 -2.15 -4.91
C ALA A 11 -17.19 -0.94 -4.50
N PHE A 12 -17.47 0.24 -5.10
CA PHE A 12 -16.84 1.52 -4.78
C PHE A 12 -17.01 1.92 -3.31
N ASN A 13 -18.25 1.86 -2.81
CA ASN A 13 -18.53 2.20 -1.41
C ASN A 13 -17.92 1.16 -0.46
N GLN A 14 -17.86 -0.11 -0.86
CA GLN A 14 -17.33 -1.17 -0.01
C GLN A 14 -15.80 -1.08 0.19
N GLU A 15 -15.02 -0.80 -0.85
CA GLU A 15 -13.56 -0.62 -0.75
C GLU A 15 -13.20 0.64 0.02
N LEU A 16 -13.89 1.76 -0.25
CA LEU A 16 -13.70 3.02 0.46
C LEU A 16 -14.10 2.91 1.94
N ASN A 17 -15.24 2.27 2.23
CA ASN A 17 -15.67 2.03 3.60
C ASN A 17 -14.70 1.11 4.34
N ARG A 18 -14.14 0.08 3.70
CA ARG A 18 -13.12 -0.78 4.34
C ARG A 18 -11.89 0.02 4.77
N GLU A 19 -11.38 0.90 3.91
CA GLU A 19 -10.19 1.69 4.23
C GLU A 19 -10.45 2.83 5.23
N LEU A 20 -11.70 3.25 5.41
CA LEU A 20 -12.10 4.34 6.31
C LEU A 20 -12.79 3.89 7.62
N GLN A 21 -13.18 2.62 7.75
CA GLN A 21 -13.91 2.09 8.91
C GLN A 21 -13.05 1.27 9.87
N TYR A 22 -11.73 1.44 9.83
CA TYR A 22 -10.89 0.87 10.88
C TYR A 22 -11.30 1.41 12.25
N ASN A 23 -11.38 0.53 13.24
CA ASN A 23 -11.61 0.96 14.61
C ASN A 23 -10.35 1.65 15.13
N VAL A 24 -10.41 2.98 15.17
CA VAL A 24 -9.30 3.85 15.56
C VAL A 24 -8.80 3.51 16.96
N ASP A 25 -9.70 3.26 17.93
CA ASP A 25 -9.31 2.96 19.31
C ASP A 25 -8.52 1.65 19.40
N THR A 26 -8.95 0.62 18.67
CA THR A 26 -8.25 -0.67 18.65
C THR A 26 -6.87 -0.55 17.99
N LEU A 27 -6.77 0.24 16.91
CA LEU A 27 -5.48 0.49 16.27
C LEU A 27 -4.56 1.34 17.15
N GLN A 28 -5.07 2.36 17.85
CA GLN A 28 -4.27 3.17 18.77
C GLN A 28 -3.75 2.34 19.94
N GLU A 29 -4.60 1.45 20.50
CA GLU A 29 -4.18 0.53 21.54
C GLU A 29 -3.10 -0.45 21.03
N PHE A 30 -3.29 -1.02 19.83
CA PHE A 30 -2.30 -1.86 19.20
C PHE A 30 -0.96 -1.13 19.05
N VAL A 31 -0.97 0.11 18.53
CA VAL A 31 0.25 0.93 18.36
C VAL A 31 0.91 1.22 19.71
N ARG A 32 0.14 1.66 20.71
CA ARG A 32 0.65 1.98 22.05
C ARG A 32 1.34 0.78 22.71
N ASN A 33 0.79 -0.41 22.53
CA ASN A 33 1.30 -1.63 23.16
C ASN A 33 2.51 -2.21 22.39
N ASN A 34 2.61 -1.98 21.08
CA ASN A 34 3.61 -2.65 20.22
C ASN A 34 4.81 -1.78 19.85
N VAL A 35 4.68 -0.44 19.79
CA VAL A 35 5.83 0.46 19.55
C VAL A 35 6.95 0.27 20.58
N PRO A 36 6.67 0.12 21.90
CA PRO A 36 7.72 -0.11 22.90
C PRO A 36 8.45 -1.45 22.76
N LEU A 37 7.88 -2.42 22.03
CA LEU A 37 8.46 -3.75 21.83
C LEU A 37 9.45 -3.79 20.66
N LEU A 38 9.58 -2.70 19.90
CA LEU A 38 10.54 -2.63 18.80
C LEU A 38 11.97 -2.63 19.35
N ASN A 39 12.81 -3.48 18.77
CA ASN A 39 14.25 -3.37 18.97
C ASN A 39 14.78 -2.09 18.30
N GLU A 40 16.00 -1.69 18.65
CA GLU A 40 16.59 -0.43 18.23
C GLU A 40 16.57 -0.23 16.70
N GLN A 41 16.91 -1.27 15.93
CA GLN A 41 16.91 -1.21 14.47
C GLN A 41 15.50 -1.02 13.89
N LYS A 42 14.53 -1.80 14.35
CA LYS A 42 13.13 -1.69 13.88
C LYS A 42 12.50 -0.37 14.30
N LYS A 43 12.88 0.14 15.47
CA LYS A 43 12.44 1.44 15.98
C LYS A 43 12.95 2.57 15.08
N GLN A 44 14.22 2.55 14.69
CA GLN A 44 14.77 3.53 13.74
C GLN A 44 14.06 3.51 12.38
N ILE A 45 13.75 2.33 11.85
CA ILE A 45 12.96 2.17 10.62
C ILE A 45 11.58 2.81 10.79
N TYR A 46 10.88 2.46 11.87
CA TYR A 46 9.55 2.97 12.17
C TYR A 46 9.55 4.51 12.29
N GLU A 47 10.47 5.08 13.07
CA GLU A 47 10.56 6.53 13.27
C GLU A 47 10.89 7.27 11.97
N THR A 48 11.79 6.73 11.15
CA THR A 48 12.15 7.31 9.84
C THR A 48 10.94 7.37 8.92
N LEU A 49 10.16 6.29 8.83
CA LEU A 49 8.96 6.24 7.99
C LEU A 49 7.86 7.15 8.53
N MET A 50 7.65 7.20 9.85
CA MET A 50 6.66 8.09 10.44
C MET A 50 7.01 9.56 10.23
N GLN A 51 8.28 9.95 10.36
CA GLN A 51 8.73 11.31 10.04
C GLN A 51 8.47 11.68 8.58
N ALA A 52 8.72 10.77 7.64
CA ALA A 52 8.47 11.00 6.23
C ALA A 52 6.97 11.11 5.91
N VAL A 53 6.10 10.39 6.64
CA VAL A 53 4.63 10.55 6.56
C VAL A 53 4.22 11.91 7.09
N ASP A 54 4.70 12.30 8.28
CA ASP A 54 4.33 13.54 8.96
C ASP A 54 4.77 14.79 8.18
N ASN A 55 5.98 14.74 7.61
CA ASN A 55 6.51 15.81 6.77
C ASN A 55 5.95 15.80 5.34
N ASN A 56 5.14 14.80 4.97
CA ASN A 56 4.63 14.61 3.61
C ASN A 56 5.72 14.64 2.53
N THR A 57 6.91 14.14 2.84
CA THR A 57 8.04 14.11 1.89
C THR A 57 7.79 13.10 0.76
N GLY A 58 6.91 12.13 0.99
CA GLY A 58 6.76 10.96 0.13
C GLY A 58 8.04 10.12 0.15
N GLY A 59 8.30 9.42 -0.95
CA GLY A 59 9.56 8.70 -1.17
C GLY A 59 9.37 7.21 -1.45
N LEU A 60 10.44 6.58 -1.95
CA LEU A 60 10.51 5.15 -2.19
C LEU A 60 11.45 4.53 -1.16
N PHE A 61 10.91 3.69 -0.29
CA PHE A 61 11.63 3.00 0.77
C PHE A 61 11.65 1.50 0.51
N PHE A 62 12.74 0.84 0.90
CA PHE A 62 12.91 -0.60 0.79
C PHE A 62 13.13 -1.17 2.20
N LEU A 63 12.27 -2.10 2.60
CA LEU A 63 12.44 -2.90 3.81
C LEU A 63 12.97 -4.27 3.38
N ASP A 64 14.30 -4.37 3.35
CA ASP A 64 15.00 -5.64 3.14
C ASP A 64 15.09 -6.40 4.45
N ALA A 65 14.36 -7.51 4.53
CA ALA A 65 14.22 -8.27 5.75
C ALA A 65 14.04 -9.76 5.39
N PRO A 66 15.03 -10.61 5.71
CA PRO A 66 14.92 -12.05 5.53
C PRO A 66 13.70 -12.65 6.23
N GLY A 67 13.34 -13.87 5.83
CA GLY A 67 12.32 -14.65 6.52
C GLY A 67 12.50 -14.65 8.05
N GLU A 68 11.39 -14.64 8.78
CA GLU A 68 11.33 -14.75 10.25
C GLU A 68 11.85 -13.53 11.05
N THR A 69 12.29 -12.46 10.40
CA THR A 69 12.80 -11.25 11.10
C THR A 69 11.71 -10.35 11.67
N GLY A 70 10.43 -10.68 11.49
CA GLY A 70 9.29 -9.85 11.92
C GLY A 70 9.01 -8.67 11.00
N LYS A 71 9.37 -8.77 9.72
CA LYS A 71 9.02 -7.81 8.64
C LYS A 71 7.54 -7.44 8.68
N THR A 72 6.67 -8.47 8.66
CA THR A 72 5.22 -8.30 8.68
C THR A 72 4.74 -7.55 9.91
N PHE A 73 5.34 -7.78 11.09
CA PHE A 73 5.01 -7.04 12.30
C PHE A 73 5.31 -5.55 12.17
N VAL A 74 6.48 -5.19 11.63
CA VAL A 74 6.85 -3.78 11.38
C VAL A 74 5.89 -3.14 10.38
N ILE A 75 5.58 -3.82 9.27
CA ILE A 75 4.61 -3.35 8.27
C ILE A 75 3.23 -3.12 8.90
N SER A 76 2.71 -4.09 9.66
CA SER A 76 1.41 -3.99 10.32
C SER A 76 1.37 -2.83 11.32
N LEU A 77 2.46 -2.59 12.04
CA LEU A 77 2.57 -1.48 12.97
C LEU A 77 2.56 -0.11 12.26
N ILE A 78 3.25 0.01 11.13
CA ILE A 78 3.24 1.21 10.28
C ILE A 78 1.83 1.47 9.74
N LEU A 79 1.18 0.45 9.17
CA LEU A 79 -0.19 0.54 8.66
C LEU A 79 -1.16 0.97 9.76
N ALA A 80 -1.11 0.32 10.93
CA ALA A 80 -1.95 0.65 12.08
C ALA A 80 -1.72 2.08 12.58
N THR A 81 -0.48 2.56 12.59
CA THR A 81 -0.15 3.92 13.01
C THR A 81 -0.76 4.96 12.08
N ILE A 82 -0.66 4.77 10.77
CA ILE A 82 -1.21 5.73 9.80
C ILE A 82 -2.74 5.68 9.81
N ARG A 83 -3.33 4.48 9.84
CA ARG A 83 -4.79 4.29 9.87
C ARG A 83 -5.42 4.80 11.16
N SER A 84 -4.75 4.67 12.31
CA SER A 84 -5.23 5.22 13.59
C SER A 84 -5.23 6.75 13.65
N ARG A 85 -4.55 7.42 12.70
CA ARG A 85 -4.62 8.88 12.48
C ARG A 85 -5.67 9.26 11.43
N CYS A 86 -6.57 8.34 11.07
CA CYS A 86 -7.58 8.51 10.03
C CYS A 86 -7.02 8.80 8.63
N TYR A 87 -5.76 8.43 8.36
CA TYR A 87 -5.17 8.49 7.03
C TYR A 87 -5.33 7.18 6.28
N ILE A 88 -5.41 7.26 4.96
CA ILE A 88 -5.50 6.09 4.08
C ILE A 88 -4.10 5.51 3.86
N ALA A 89 -3.90 4.26 4.27
CA ALA A 89 -2.70 3.47 3.97
C ALA A 89 -3.12 2.14 3.34
N LEU A 90 -2.61 1.85 2.14
CA LEU A 90 -2.96 0.65 1.39
C LEU A 90 -1.95 -0.46 1.64
N ALA A 91 -2.46 -1.65 1.96
CA ALA A 91 -1.66 -2.86 2.17
C ALA A 91 -1.76 -3.76 0.93
N LEU A 92 -0.70 -3.82 0.14
CA LEU A 92 -0.62 -4.65 -1.05
C LEU A 92 0.43 -5.75 -0.86
N ALA A 93 0.22 -6.88 -1.52
CA ALA A 93 1.23 -7.93 -1.63
C ALA A 93 1.25 -8.57 -3.01
N SER A 94 2.35 -9.20 -3.39
CA SER A 94 2.45 -9.92 -4.69
C SER A 94 1.67 -11.24 -4.69
N SER A 95 1.55 -11.91 -3.54
CA SER A 95 0.79 -13.17 -3.36
C SER A 95 -0.46 -12.96 -2.51
N GLY A 96 -1.50 -13.76 -2.78
CA GLY A 96 -2.71 -13.80 -1.93
C GLY A 96 -2.41 -14.26 -0.51
N THR A 97 -1.47 -15.18 -0.31
CA THR A 97 -1.08 -15.64 1.04
C THR A 97 -0.43 -14.52 1.85
N ALA A 98 0.50 -13.78 1.25
CA ALA A 98 1.12 -12.61 1.89
C ALA A 98 0.08 -11.51 2.17
N ALA A 99 -0.85 -11.27 1.25
CA ALA A 99 -1.92 -10.29 1.45
C ALA A 99 -2.77 -10.61 2.68
N THR A 100 -3.09 -11.88 2.96
CA THR A 100 -3.89 -12.26 4.14
C THR A 100 -3.21 -12.00 5.48
N LEU A 101 -1.88 -11.80 5.50
CA LEU A 101 -1.14 -11.48 6.72
C LEU A 101 -1.21 -9.99 7.07
N LEU A 102 -1.67 -9.15 6.15
CA LEU A 102 -1.83 -7.72 6.34
C LEU A 102 -3.30 -7.39 6.51
N ASP A 103 -3.63 -6.57 7.51
CA ASP A 103 -4.99 -6.12 7.72
C ASP A 103 -5.47 -5.25 6.54
N GLY A 104 -6.63 -5.56 5.97
CA GLY A 104 -7.09 -5.00 4.69
C GLY A 104 -6.19 -5.32 3.49
N GLY A 105 -5.32 -6.32 3.59
CA GLY A 105 -4.37 -6.68 2.54
C GLY A 105 -5.05 -7.18 1.26
N GLY A 106 -4.58 -6.69 0.11
CA GLY A 106 -5.00 -7.14 -1.21
C GLY A 106 -3.83 -7.54 -2.09
N THR A 107 -4.07 -8.33 -3.14
CA THR A 107 -3.01 -8.58 -4.12
C THR A 107 -2.80 -7.35 -4.99
N ALA A 108 -1.56 -6.93 -5.18
CA ALA A 108 -1.23 -5.75 -5.97
C ALA A 108 -1.79 -5.85 -7.39
N HIS A 109 -1.81 -7.04 -7.98
CA HIS A 109 -2.41 -7.27 -9.29
C HIS A 109 -3.90 -6.92 -9.35
N SER A 110 -4.68 -7.35 -8.35
CA SER A 110 -6.12 -7.08 -8.32
C SER A 110 -6.44 -5.64 -7.92
N ALA A 111 -5.77 -5.13 -6.88
CA ALA A 111 -5.98 -3.79 -6.36
C ALA A 111 -5.57 -2.71 -7.37
N LEU A 112 -4.41 -2.88 -8.01
CA LEU A 112 -3.89 -1.91 -8.96
C LEU A 112 -4.41 -2.15 -10.39
N LYS A 113 -5.19 -3.21 -10.63
CA LYS A 113 -5.66 -3.61 -11.98
C LYS A 113 -4.52 -3.57 -13.00
N LEU A 114 -3.41 -4.22 -12.66
CA LEU A 114 -2.23 -4.25 -13.50
C LEU A 114 -2.57 -4.89 -14.86
N PRO A 115 -2.11 -4.33 -15.98
CA PRO A 115 -2.36 -4.92 -17.29
C PRO A 115 -1.62 -6.26 -17.41
N LEU A 116 -2.22 -7.24 -18.08
CA LEU A 116 -1.60 -8.55 -18.30
C LEU A 116 -0.45 -8.48 -19.32
N ASN A 117 -0.52 -7.53 -20.26
CA ASN A 117 0.46 -7.35 -21.33
C ASN A 117 1.46 -6.22 -21.00
N LEU A 118 2.11 -6.29 -19.83
CA LEU A 118 3.09 -5.26 -19.45
C LEU A 118 4.25 -5.17 -20.46
N ASN A 119 4.64 -6.29 -21.08
CA ASN A 119 5.85 -6.36 -21.90
C ASN A 119 5.78 -5.56 -23.20
N THR A 120 4.58 -5.30 -23.75
CA THR A 120 4.42 -4.65 -25.07
C THR A 120 4.17 -3.14 -25.00
N ILE A 121 4.08 -2.57 -23.80
CA ILE A 121 3.75 -1.14 -23.61
C ILE A 121 4.97 -0.41 -23.06
N ASP A 122 5.34 0.71 -23.70
CA ASP A 122 6.48 1.55 -23.29
C ASP A 122 6.18 2.39 -22.05
N THR A 123 4.92 2.82 -21.90
CA THR A 123 4.39 3.55 -20.73
C THR A 123 3.23 2.77 -20.12
N PRO A 124 3.50 1.65 -19.43
CA PRO A 124 2.43 0.86 -18.84
C PRO A 124 1.69 1.73 -17.81
N THR A 125 0.38 1.58 -17.71
CA THR A 125 -0.46 2.23 -16.70
C THR A 125 -1.41 1.21 -16.09
N CYS A 126 -1.78 1.43 -14.83
CA CYS A 126 -2.83 0.70 -14.16
C CYS A 126 -4.18 1.04 -14.79
N ASN A 127 -5.08 0.06 -14.94
CA ASN A 127 -6.43 0.30 -15.46
C ASN A 127 -7.34 0.91 -14.38
N ILE A 128 -6.98 2.11 -13.90
CA ILE A 128 -7.63 2.84 -12.81
C ILE A 128 -7.95 4.25 -13.31
N SER A 129 -9.25 4.58 -13.37
CA SER A 129 -9.69 5.93 -13.69
C SER A 129 -9.65 6.84 -12.46
N GLN A 130 -9.45 8.15 -12.66
CA GLN A 130 -9.54 9.17 -11.59
C GLN A 130 -10.90 9.17 -10.87
N SER A 131 -11.97 8.80 -11.59
CA SER A 131 -13.33 8.72 -11.04
C SER A 131 -13.60 7.45 -10.23
N SER A 132 -12.76 6.41 -10.37
CA SER A 132 -12.93 5.14 -9.67
C SER A 132 -12.62 5.23 -8.17
N ALA A 133 -13.08 4.24 -7.40
CA ALA A 133 -12.86 4.17 -5.94
C ALA A 133 -11.38 4.15 -5.63
N MET A 134 -10.67 3.22 -6.27
CA MET A 134 -9.23 3.08 -6.15
C MET A 134 -8.52 4.34 -6.63
N GLY A 135 -8.97 5.00 -7.69
CA GLY A 135 -8.43 6.29 -8.12
C GLY A 135 -8.51 7.35 -7.02
N LYS A 136 -9.68 7.50 -6.37
CA LYS A 136 -9.88 8.43 -5.25
C LYS A 136 -9.04 8.06 -4.02
N LEU A 137 -8.98 6.78 -3.67
CA LEU A 137 -8.11 6.28 -2.59
C LEU A 137 -6.64 6.61 -2.89
N LEU A 138 -6.15 6.30 -4.10
CA LEU A 138 -4.78 6.57 -4.52
C LEU A 138 -4.45 8.05 -4.58
N MET A 139 -5.41 8.95 -4.77
CA MET A 139 -5.20 10.40 -4.69
C MET A 139 -5.04 10.90 -3.24
N GLN A 140 -5.73 10.28 -2.27
CA GLN A 140 -5.74 10.70 -0.86
C GLN A 140 -4.79 9.91 0.04
N CYS A 141 -4.31 8.75 -0.43
CA CYS A 141 -3.43 7.84 0.29
C CYS A 141 -2.16 8.54 0.81
N LYS A 142 -1.67 8.13 1.99
CA LYS A 142 -0.39 8.58 2.54
C LYS A 142 0.73 7.57 2.36
N LEU A 143 0.38 6.28 2.27
CA LEU A 143 1.33 5.18 2.13
C LEU A 143 0.73 4.03 1.33
N ILE A 144 1.50 3.50 0.38
CA ILE A 144 1.28 2.15 -0.15
C ILE A 144 2.42 1.27 0.35
N VAL A 145 2.08 0.19 1.04
CA VAL A 145 3.01 -0.91 1.29
C VAL A 145 2.81 -1.97 0.21
N TRP A 146 3.90 -2.50 -0.33
CA TRP A 146 3.89 -3.65 -1.23
C TRP A 146 4.81 -4.73 -0.66
N ASP A 147 4.23 -5.74 -0.03
CA ASP A 147 4.95 -6.90 0.52
C ASP A 147 5.20 -7.99 -0.54
N GLU A 148 6.26 -8.76 -0.35
CA GLU A 148 6.80 -9.70 -1.34
C GLU A 148 7.04 -9.02 -2.70
N CYS A 149 7.53 -7.77 -2.68
CA CYS A 149 7.72 -6.99 -3.91
C CYS A 149 8.82 -7.56 -4.83
N THR A 150 9.68 -8.43 -4.32
CA THR A 150 10.72 -9.12 -5.11
C THR A 150 10.14 -10.07 -6.14
N MET A 151 8.91 -10.53 -5.93
CA MET A 151 8.14 -11.30 -6.92
C MET A 151 7.47 -10.40 -7.98
N ALA A 152 7.48 -9.07 -7.80
CA ALA A 152 6.82 -8.15 -8.70
C ALA A 152 7.70 -7.85 -9.92
N HIS A 153 7.08 -7.85 -11.10
CA HIS A 153 7.76 -7.46 -12.32
C HIS A 153 8.07 -5.95 -12.31
N LYS A 154 9.25 -5.54 -12.80
CA LYS A 154 9.67 -4.13 -12.87
C LYS A 154 8.61 -3.22 -13.52
N LYS A 155 8.01 -3.68 -14.62
CA LYS A 155 6.95 -2.93 -15.32
C LYS A 155 5.69 -2.69 -14.46
N SER A 156 5.43 -3.51 -13.46
CA SER A 156 4.32 -3.28 -12.52
C SER A 156 4.57 -2.05 -11.64
N LEU A 157 5.81 -1.85 -11.20
CA LEU A 157 6.22 -0.66 -10.45
C LEU A 157 6.23 0.59 -11.36
N GLU A 158 6.71 0.46 -12.60
CA GLU A 158 6.64 1.53 -13.60
C GLU A 158 5.17 1.94 -13.88
N ALA A 159 4.27 0.95 -14.00
CA ALA A 159 2.85 1.19 -14.19
C ALA A 159 2.22 1.96 -13.04
N LEU A 160 2.52 1.54 -11.80
CA LEU A 160 2.07 2.25 -10.61
C LEU A 160 2.61 3.69 -10.57
N ASN A 161 3.89 3.89 -10.91
CA ASN A 161 4.50 5.21 -10.95
C ASN A 161 3.81 6.14 -11.95
N PHE A 162 3.62 5.71 -13.20
CA PHE A 162 2.93 6.55 -14.20
C PHE A 162 1.49 6.86 -13.78
N THR A 163 0.77 5.86 -13.28
CA THR A 163 -0.61 6.03 -12.80
C THR A 163 -0.69 7.04 -11.67
N LEU A 164 0.17 6.95 -10.66
CA LEU A 164 0.16 7.88 -9.53
C LEU A 164 0.55 9.31 -9.93
N LYS A 165 1.47 9.47 -10.88
CA LYS A 165 1.80 10.79 -11.43
C LYS A 165 0.59 11.45 -12.09
N ASP A 166 -0.16 10.68 -12.89
CA ASP A 166 -1.38 11.17 -13.54
C ASP A 166 -2.48 11.48 -12.51
N LEU A 167 -2.84 10.50 -11.66
CA LEU A 167 -3.90 10.65 -10.67
C LEU A 167 -3.66 11.83 -9.73
N ARG A 168 -2.42 12.05 -9.29
CA ARG A 168 -2.05 13.11 -8.34
C ARG A 168 -1.63 14.41 -8.99
N ARG A 169 -1.54 14.46 -10.33
CA ARG A 169 -1.02 15.60 -11.10
C ARG A 169 0.33 16.10 -10.57
N ASN A 170 1.20 15.16 -10.23
CA ASN A 170 2.50 15.43 -9.63
C ASN A 170 3.57 14.58 -10.35
N ASN A 171 4.58 15.23 -10.94
CA ASN A 171 5.61 14.54 -11.72
C ASN A 171 6.71 13.89 -10.88
N ASN A 172 6.70 14.08 -9.55
CA ASN A 172 7.61 13.38 -8.64
C ASN A 172 7.40 11.87 -8.69
N ILE A 173 8.41 11.10 -8.29
CA ILE A 173 8.33 9.64 -8.21
C ILE A 173 7.07 9.22 -7.42
N PHE A 174 6.27 8.32 -8.01
CA PHE A 174 4.96 7.87 -7.52
C PHE A 174 3.98 9.01 -7.18
N GLY A 175 4.02 10.14 -7.89
CA GLY A 175 3.16 11.29 -7.63
C GLY A 175 3.39 11.95 -6.27
N GLY A 176 4.58 11.77 -5.68
CA GLY A 176 4.92 12.22 -4.33
C GLY A 176 4.32 11.37 -3.21
N LEU A 177 3.73 10.22 -3.53
CA LEU A 177 3.26 9.25 -2.53
C LEU A 177 4.44 8.50 -1.91
N MET A 178 4.34 8.18 -0.62
CA MET A 178 5.27 7.24 0.00
C MET A 178 4.94 5.81 -0.42
N ILE A 179 5.94 5.11 -0.93
CA ILE A 179 5.89 3.69 -1.25
C ILE A 179 6.89 2.95 -0.36
N LEU A 180 6.42 1.94 0.35
CA LEU A 180 7.27 1.01 1.10
C LEU A 180 7.25 -0.35 0.40
N LEU A 181 8.36 -0.70 -0.26
CA LEU A 181 8.56 -2.01 -0.86
C LEU A 181 9.21 -2.93 0.17
N ALA A 182 8.62 -4.09 0.42
CA ALA A 182 9.11 -5.02 1.43
C ALA A 182 9.29 -6.42 0.85
N GLY A 183 10.37 -7.10 1.25
CA GLY A 183 10.74 -8.39 0.69
C GLY A 183 12.10 -8.87 1.20
N ASP A 184 12.47 -10.07 0.78
CA ASP A 184 13.84 -10.56 0.87
C ASP A 184 14.51 -10.31 -0.49
N PHE A 185 15.49 -9.39 -0.52
CA PHE A 185 16.15 -8.95 -1.76
C PHE A 185 17.47 -9.68 -2.04
N ARG A 186 17.75 -10.74 -1.29
CA ARG A 186 18.97 -11.53 -1.40
C ARG A 186 18.96 -12.53 -2.55
#